data_AF-A0A7V3PPP8-F1
#
_entry.id   AF-A0A7V3PPP8-F1
#
_cell.length_a   1.000
_cell.length_b   1.000
_cell.length_c   1.000
_cell.angle_alpha   90.00
_cell.angle_beta   90.00
_cell.angle_gamma   90.00
#
_symmetry.space_group_name_H-M   'P 1'
#
loop_
_entity.id
_entity.type
_entity.pdbx_description
1 polymer ?
#
loop_
_entity_poly.entity_id
_entity_poly.type
_entity_poly.pdbx_seq_one_letter_code
_entity_poly.pdbx_strand_id
1 'polypeptide(L)'
;MRDFSILPMLQRRMAESVARREPFPKEPQALIARQAWTREKLWECLGTRPSEVLPPQVQVEAVLPLEGTAVIQERIVYRTEEDVWVPAHVYRPAQPGRRRLPGILLIQGWDLDKHSMPQFKIMLA
;
A
#
# COMPACT_ATOMS: atom_id res chain seq x y z
N MET A 1 -36.93 -12.03 -9.68
CA MET A 1 -35.89 -12.11 -8.62
C MET A 1 -35.54 -10.67 -8.24
N ARG A 2 -35.76 -10.23 -6.99
CA ARG A 2 -35.43 -8.85 -6.59
C ARG A 2 -33.92 -8.76 -6.34
N ASP A 3 -33.26 -7.83 -7.00
CA ASP A 3 -31.84 -7.56 -6.80
C ASP A 3 -31.66 -6.80 -5.47
N PHE A 4 -31.08 -7.46 -4.47
CA PHE A 4 -30.78 -6.90 -3.15
C PHE A 4 -29.43 -6.16 -3.13
N SER A 5 -28.78 -6.00 -4.28
CA SER A 5 -27.51 -5.30 -4.37
C SER A 5 -27.68 -3.79 -4.20
N ILE A 6 -26.96 -3.22 -3.23
CA ILE A 6 -26.83 -1.77 -3.07
C ILE A 6 -25.85 -1.15 -4.08
N LEU A 7 -25.13 -1.98 -4.84
CA LEU A 7 -24.05 -1.53 -5.72
C LEU A 7 -24.51 -0.53 -6.79
N PRO A 8 -25.64 -0.73 -7.50
CA PRO A 8 -26.10 0.25 -8.49
C PRO A 8 -26.41 1.61 -7.88
N MET A 9 -26.95 1.64 -6.66
CA MET A 9 -27.19 2.89 -5.93
C MET A 9 -25.87 3.58 -5.57
N LEU A 10 -24.90 2.83 -5.05
CA LEU A 10 -23.57 3.37 -4.70
C LEU A 10 -22.85 3.93 -5.93
N GLN A 11 -22.84 3.19 -7.05
CA GLN A 11 -22.23 3.63 -8.31
C GLN A 11 -22.84 4.93 -8.83
N ARG A 12 -24.17 5.07 -8.80
CA ARG A 12 -24.84 6.33 -9.18
C ARG A 12 -24.42 7.50 -8.28
N ARG A 13 -24.45 7.32 -6.95
CA ARG A 13 -24.04 8.37 -6.00
C ARG A 13 -22.58 8.77 -6.16
N MET A 14 -21.70 7.81 -6.46
CA MET A 14 -20.30 8.08 -6.76
C MET A 14 -20.16 8.90 -8.05
N ALA A 15 -20.87 8.53 -9.12
CA ALA A 15 -20.85 9.28 -10.38
C ALA A 15 -21.34 10.72 -10.20
N GLU A 16 -22.45 10.93 -9.47
CA GLU A 16 -22.96 12.26 -9.14
C GLU A 16 -21.96 13.08 -8.33
N SER A 17 -21.29 12.45 -7.37
CA SER A 17 -20.28 13.11 -6.54
C SER A 17 -19.03 13.48 -7.35
N VAL A 18 -18.61 12.61 -8.29
CA VAL A 18 -17.50 12.89 -9.21
C VAL A 18 -17.84 14.03 -10.15
N ALA A 19 -19.06 14.06 -10.69
CA ALA A 19 -19.52 15.12 -11.60
C ALA A 19 -19.56 16.50 -10.94
N ARG A 20 -19.74 16.57 -9.61
CA ARG A 20 -19.74 17.81 -8.82
C ARG A 20 -18.35 18.23 -8.34
N ARG A 21 -17.29 17.48 -8.65
CA ARG A 21 -15.94 17.83 -8.21
C ARG A 21 -15.49 19.14 -8.85
N GLU A 22 -15.08 20.08 -8.02
CA GLU A 22 -14.37 21.27 -8.46
C GLU A 22 -13.07 20.85 -9.18
N PRO A 23 -12.74 21.48 -10.32
CA PRO A 23 -11.48 21.23 -10.99
C PRO A 23 -10.30 21.62 -10.10
N PHE A 24 -9.14 21.02 -10.36
CA PHE A 24 -7.92 21.43 -9.66
C PHE A 24 -7.57 22.89 -10.00
N PRO A 25 -7.13 23.69 -9.00
CA PRO A 25 -6.58 25.00 -9.27
C PRO A 25 -5.39 24.92 -10.22
N LYS A 26 -5.28 25.87 -11.16
CA LYS A 26 -4.13 25.98 -12.07
C LYS A 26 -2.92 26.64 -11.41
N GLU A 27 -3.19 27.44 -10.39
CA GLU A 27 -2.19 28.31 -9.78
C GLU A 27 -1.38 27.51 -8.74
N PRO A 28 -0.04 27.52 -8.79
CA PRO A 28 0.79 26.63 -7.96
C PRO A 28 0.50 26.72 -6.47
N GLN A 29 0.33 27.94 -5.93
CA GLN A 29 0.04 28.14 -4.51
C GLN A 29 -1.34 27.61 -4.12
N ALA A 30 -2.35 27.80 -4.97
CA ALA A 30 -3.69 27.28 -4.74
C ALA A 30 -3.73 25.74 -4.82
N LEU A 31 -2.93 25.15 -5.72
CA LEU A 31 -2.78 23.70 -5.81
C LEU A 31 -2.11 23.11 -4.56
N ILE A 32 -1.06 23.76 -4.04
CA ILE A 32 -0.40 23.37 -2.78
C ILE A 32 -1.40 23.42 -1.62
N ALA A 33 -2.16 24.51 -1.50
CA ALA A 33 -3.20 24.65 -0.48
C ALA A 33 -4.28 23.56 -0.60
N ARG A 34 -4.75 23.28 -1.81
CA ARG A 34 -5.73 22.20 -2.08
C ARG A 34 -5.17 20.82 -1.73
N GLN A 35 -3.89 20.57 -2.00
CA GLN A 35 -3.24 19.30 -1.65
C GLN A 35 -3.14 19.12 -0.13
N ALA A 36 -2.76 20.17 0.61
CA ALA A 36 -2.70 20.16 2.07
C ALA A 36 -4.09 19.86 2.67
N TRP A 37 -5.12 20.59 2.21
CA TRP A 37 -6.50 20.38 2.61
C TRP A 37 -6.99 18.95 2.31
N THR A 38 -6.69 18.44 1.11
CA THR A 38 -7.11 17.08 0.73
C THR A 38 -6.45 16.02 1.60
N ARG A 39 -5.17 16.23 1.97
CA ARG A 39 -4.44 15.35 2.88
C ARG A 39 -5.09 15.31 4.26
N GLU A 40 -5.47 16.46 4.81
CA GLU A 40 -6.20 16.51 6.10
C GLU A 40 -7.54 15.80 6.02
N LYS A 41 -8.33 16.05 4.97
CA LYS A 41 -9.63 15.37 4.79
C LYS A 41 -9.50 13.87 4.60
N LEU A 42 -8.45 13.42 3.92
CA LEU A 42 -8.17 11.99 3.83
C LEU A 42 -7.93 11.38 5.21
N TRP A 43 -7.16 12.05 6.06
CA TRP A 43 -6.94 11.59 7.45
C TRP A 43 -8.24 11.53 8.25
N GLU A 44 -9.09 12.56 8.17
CA GLU A 44 -10.41 12.55 8.81
C GLU A 44 -11.28 11.35 8.37
N CYS A 45 -11.24 11.01 7.07
CA CYS A 45 -11.98 9.87 6.52
C CYS A 45 -11.41 8.51 6.94
N LEU A 46 -10.09 8.40 7.10
CA LEU A 46 -9.43 7.17 7.52
C LEU A 46 -9.62 6.88 9.02
N GLY A 47 -10.16 7.83 9.79
CA GLY A 47 -10.49 7.68 11.20
C GLY A 47 -9.39 8.22 12.11
N THR A 48 -8.99 7.43 13.10
CA THR A 48 -8.14 7.91 14.18
C THR A 48 -6.67 7.94 13.78
N ARG A 49 -6.02 9.09 13.96
CA ARG A 49 -4.57 9.18 13.88
C ARG A 49 -3.98 8.48 15.11
N PRO A 50 -3.00 7.58 14.97
CA PRO A 50 -2.34 6.99 16.13
C PRO A 50 -1.71 8.11 16.98
N SER A 51 -1.92 8.05 18.29
CA SER A 51 -1.41 9.03 19.26
C SER A 51 0.13 9.01 19.34
N GLU A 52 0.72 7.87 18.99
CA GLU A 52 2.16 7.65 18.96
C GLU A 52 2.55 6.88 17.69
N VAL A 53 3.68 7.25 17.11
CA VAL A 53 4.32 6.46 16.05
C VAL A 53 5.39 5.61 16.70
N LEU A 54 5.14 4.31 16.80
CA LEU A 54 6.11 3.38 17.34
C LEU A 54 7.33 3.25 16.40
N PRO A 55 8.55 3.08 16.93
CA PRO A 55 9.70 2.79 16.09
C PRO A 55 9.49 1.47 15.34
N PRO A 56 9.88 1.38 14.06
CA PRO A 56 9.68 0.18 13.27
C PRO A 56 10.49 -0.97 13.87
N GLN A 57 9.78 -2.03 14.26
CA GLN A 57 10.39 -3.30 14.63
C GLN A 57 10.09 -4.31 13.53
N VAL A 58 11.14 -5.00 13.08
CA VAL A 58 11.04 -6.01 12.03
C VAL A 58 11.80 -7.24 12.49
N GLN A 59 11.18 -8.41 12.34
CA GLN A 59 11.82 -9.70 12.57
C GLN A 59 11.83 -10.47 11.26
N VAL A 60 12.97 -11.04 10.91
CA VAL A 60 13.10 -11.96 9.77
C VAL A 60 12.81 -13.37 10.27
N GLU A 61 11.69 -13.93 9.84
CA GLU A 61 11.26 -15.28 10.23
C GLU A 61 11.92 -16.35 9.36
N ALA A 62 12.16 -16.04 8.07
CA ALA A 62 12.81 -16.96 7.15
C ALA A 62 13.54 -16.22 6.02
N VAL A 63 14.60 -16.84 5.52
CA VAL A 63 15.35 -16.39 4.35
C VAL A 63 15.40 -17.55 3.36
N LEU A 64 14.80 -17.35 2.19
CA LEU A 64 14.61 -18.38 1.18
C LEU A 64 15.30 -17.96 -0.12
N PRO A 65 16.46 -18.52 -0.45
CA PRO A 65 17.03 -18.39 -1.80
C PRO A 65 16.06 -18.98 -2.82
N LEU A 66 15.77 -18.25 -3.88
CA LEU A 66 14.87 -18.72 -4.94
C LEU A 66 15.71 -19.37 -6.04
N GLU A 67 15.65 -20.69 -6.11
CA GLU A 67 16.45 -21.50 -7.06
C GLU A 67 16.27 -21.03 -8.50
N GLY A 68 17.38 -21.04 -9.26
CA GLY A 68 17.40 -20.56 -10.64
C GLY A 68 17.33 -19.04 -10.79
N THR A 69 17.37 -18.28 -9.70
CA THR A 69 17.35 -16.80 -9.71
C THR A 69 18.47 -16.21 -8.85
N ALA A 70 18.71 -14.90 -9.02
CA ALA A 70 19.61 -14.13 -8.17
C ALA A 70 18.88 -13.42 -7.01
N VAL A 71 17.69 -13.90 -6.63
CA VAL A 71 16.80 -13.25 -5.65
C VAL A 71 16.64 -14.11 -4.39
N ILE A 72 16.53 -13.44 -3.25
CA ILE A 72 16.15 -14.03 -1.97
C ILE A 72 14.78 -13.48 -1.59
N GLN A 73 13.92 -14.38 -1.11
CA GLN A 73 12.68 -14.01 -0.42
C GLN A 73 12.91 -14.07 1.09
N GLU A 74 12.73 -12.93 1.77
CA GLU A 74 12.63 -12.88 3.21
C GLU A 74 11.16 -12.90 3.61
N ARG A 75 10.82 -13.75 4.58
CA ARG A 75 9.55 -13.66 5.30
C ARG A 75 9.80 -12.85 6.55
N ILE A 76 9.08 -11.75 6.69
CA ILE A 76 9.24 -10.85 7.82
C ILE A 76 7.90 -10.68 8.53
N VAL A 77 7.97 -10.30 9.79
CA VAL A 77 6.87 -9.67 10.53
C VAL A 77 7.34 -8.31 11.00
N TYR A 78 6.48 -7.30 10.85
CA TYR A 78 6.76 -5.95 11.33
C TYR A 78 5.64 -5.45 12.24
N ARG A 79 6.04 -4.70 13.27
CA ARG A 79 5.12 -4.21 14.29
C ARG A 79 4.46 -2.91 13.84
N THR A 80 3.13 -2.85 13.87
CA THR A 80 2.36 -1.64 13.56
C THR A 80 1.78 -0.97 14.80
N GLU A 81 1.41 -1.75 15.81
CA GLU A 81 0.91 -1.31 17.12
C GLU A 81 1.52 -2.19 18.20
N GLU A 82 1.33 -1.88 19.49
CA GLU A 82 2.02 -2.56 20.61
C GLU A 82 1.98 -4.09 20.51
N ASP A 83 0.81 -4.65 20.17
CA ASP A 83 0.57 -6.09 20.05
C ASP A 83 0.22 -6.55 18.62
N VAL A 84 0.35 -5.69 17.61
CA VAL A 84 -0.04 -6.01 16.22
C VAL A 84 1.19 -6.18 15.35
N TRP A 85 1.36 -7.41 14.85
CA TRP A 85 2.41 -7.79 13.92
C TRP A 85 1.81 -8.15 12.56
N VAL A 86 2.33 -7.52 11.51
CA VAL A 86 1.87 -7.73 10.13
C VAL A 86 2.93 -8.49 9.37
N PRO A 87 2.60 -9.64 8.77
CA PRO A 87 3.56 -10.41 8.00
C PRO A 87 3.70 -9.86 6.57
N ALA A 88 4.91 -9.82 6.05
CA ALA A 88 5.21 -9.41 4.68
C ALA A 88 6.29 -10.29 4.04
N HIS A 89 6.40 -10.21 2.72
CA HIS A 89 7.51 -10.78 1.98
C HIS A 89 8.35 -9.65 1.38
N VAL A 90 9.66 -9.78 1.53
CA VAL A 90 10.64 -8.90 0.88
C VAL A 90 11.38 -9.72 -0.15
N TYR A 91 11.36 -9.27 -1.40
CA TYR A 91 12.18 -9.83 -2.47
C TYR A 91 13.34 -8.88 -2.69
N ARG A 92 14.56 -9.40 -2.62
CA ARG A 92 15.78 -8.60 -2.81
C ARG A 92 16.86 -9.41 -3.51
N PRO A 93 17.84 -8.77 -4.16
CA PRO A 93 19.00 -9.46 -4.68
C PRO A 93 19.72 -10.26 -3.59
N ALA A 94 20.18 -11.46 -3.95
CA ALA A 94 20.98 -12.30 -3.09
C ALA A 94 22.30 -11.63 -2.69
N GLN A 95 22.88 -10.89 -3.62
CA GLN A 95 24.08 -10.08 -3.43
C GLN A 95 23.72 -8.60 -3.63
N PRO A 96 23.31 -7.89 -2.56
CA PRO A 96 23.06 -6.47 -2.65
C PRO A 96 24.37 -5.78 -3.01
N GLY A 97 24.39 -5.06 -4.14
CA GLY A 97 25.53 -4.24 -4.53
C GLY A 97 25.81 -3.13 -3.50
N ARG A 98 26.91 -2.38 -3.69
CA ARG A 98 27.28 -1.27 -2.79
C ARG A 98 26.31 -0.10 -2.78
N ARG A 99 25.43 0.01 -3.78
CA ARG A 99 24.49 1.12 -3.94
C ARG A 99 23.11 0.74 -3.40
N ARG A 100 22.46 1.67 -2.69
CA ARG A 100 21.05 1.51 -2.28
C ARG A 100 20.17 1.38 -3.52
N LEU A 101 19.33 0.35 -3.54
CA LEU A 101 18.36 0.10 -4.60
C LEU A 101 17.02 0.80 -4.26
N PRO A 102 16.21 1.16 -5.26
CA PRO A 102 14.84 1.62 -5.02
C PRO A 102 14.02 0.49 -4.38
N GLY A 103 13.16 0.84 -3.41
CA GLY A 103 12.18 -0.08 -2.84
C GLY A 103 10.84 0.06 -3.54
N ILE A 104 10.19 -1.07 -3.83
CA ILE A 104 8.85 -1.10 -4.43
C ILE A 104 7.89 -1.73 -3.41
N LEU A 105 6.87 -0.97 -3.01
CA LEU A 105 5.77 -1.48 -2.17
C LEU A 105 4.64 -1.97 -3.06
N LEU A 106 4.31 -3.27 -2.94
CA LEU A 106 3.19 -3.88 -3.66
C LEU A 106 2.03 -4.11 -2.70
N ILE A 107 0.94 -3.37 -2.90
CA ILE A 107 -0.35 -3.57 -2.21
C ILE A 107 -1.27 -4.32 -3.16
N GLN A 108 -1.72 -5.51 -2.75
CA GLN A 108 -2.51 -6.40 -3.60
C GLN A 108 -4.02 -6.18 -3.42
N GLY A 109 -4.77 -6.52 -4.47
CA GLY A 109 -6.23 -6.47 -4.48
C GLY A 109 -6.86 -7.61 -3.66
N TRP A 110 -8.18 -7.55 -3.51
CA TRP A 110 -8.97 -8.40 -2.62
C TRP A 110 -8.78 -9.92 -2.80
N ASP A 111 -8.54 -10.39 -4.02
CA ASP A 111 -8.43 -11.81 -4.38
C ASP A 111 -6.99 -12.34 -4.39
N LEU A 112 -6.01 -11.49 -4.08
CA LEU A 112 -4.59 -11.82 -4.13
C LEU A 112 -3.95 -11.69 -2.75
N ASP A 113 -3.15 -12.69 -2.39
CA ASP A 113 -2.36 -12.69 -1.16
C ASP A 113 -0.87 -12.43 -1.42
N LYS A 114 -0.11 -12.26 -0.33
CA LYS A 114 1.34 -12.01 -0.37
C LYS A 114 2.15 -13.11 -1.09
N HIS A 115 1.58 -14.29 -1.37
CA HIS A 115 2.22 -15.37 -2.13
C HIS A 115 1.91 -15.30 -3.63
N SER A 116 0.86 -14.57 -4.02
CA SER A 116 0.41 -14.46 -5.40
C SER A 116 1.42 -13.75 -6.31
N MET A 117 1.49 -14.16 -7.59
CA MET A 117 2.38 -13.58 -8.62
C MET A 117 3.89 -13.55 -8.24
N PRO A 118 4.50 -14.68 -7.82
CA PRO A 118 5.89 -14.69 -7.36
C PRO A 118 6.88 -14.30 -8.48
N GLN A 119 6.63 -14.70 -9.73
CA GLN A 119 7.50 -14.36 -10.86
C GLN A 119 7.56 -12.85 -11.12
N PHE A 120 6.43 -12.14 -10.98
CA PHE A 120 6.39 -10.69 -11.09
C PHE A 120 7.23 -10.01 -10.00
N LYS A 121 7.14 -10.53 -8.76
CA LYS A 121 7.92 -10.02 -7.62
C LYS A 121 9.42 -10.25 -7.79
N ILE A 122 9.81 -11.38 -8.38
CA ILE A 122 11.21 -11.69 -8.71
C ILE A 122 11.74 -10.71 -9.77
N MET A 123 10.97 -10.42 -10.83
CA MET A 123 11.41 -9.48 -11.88
C MET A 123 11.61 -8.05 -11.38
N LEU A 124 10.96 -7.66 -10.29
CA LEU A 124 11.08 -6.34 -9.68
C LEU A 124 12.25 -6.21 -8.71
N ALA A 125 12.85 -7.34 -8.29
CA ALA A 125 13.91 -7.42 -7.29
C ALA A 125 15.31 -7.42 -7.93
#